data_AF-A0A9W4WHR1-F1
#
_entry.id   AF-A0A9W4WHR1-F1
#
_cell.length_a   1.000
_cell.length_b   1.000
_cell.length_c   1.000
_cell.angle_alpha   90.00
_cell.angle_beta   90.00
_cell.angle_gamma   90.00
#
_symmetry.space_group_name_H-M   'P 1'
#
loop_
_entity.id
_entity.type
_entity.pdbx_description
1 polymer ?
#
loop_
_entity_poly.entity_id
_entity_poly.type
_entity_poly.pdbx_seq_one_letter_code
_entity_poly.pdbx_strand_id
1 'polypeptide(L)'
;MAPEIGGIALSLDHVAKVTIEHTRMIINEAPEHEHEIDDPALTLGSVSKNHRLVYERECVLANHKFETLKYIAVGIRGPNVMPKEKLLPILTGDDQGMFKQIYKASHSLRPWPRRLLSLKSISGFGIYRCFPKVGYHAPVQLHPETQGTLALLFADYQADYIEPGGQRWIQWMRREFNAGSTDPEEGIYALELILSWSAPKFIFWGMSPILRSLAIGIWYMNWPLTDGDDFNSVVQTAWSISSYIVTAATVFLGVLAAITQFGDI
;
A
#
# COMPACT_ATOMS: atom_id res chain seq x y z
N MET A 1 -1.35 -14.37 -28.20
CA MET A 1 0.11 -14.28 -27.96
C MET A 1 0.31 -13.47 -26.71
N ALA A 2 0.55 -14.14 -25.58
CA ALA A 2 0.87 -13.51 -24.31
C ALA A 2 2.40 -13.45 -24.16
N PRO A 3 2.98 -12.39 -23.58
CA PRO A 3 4.41 -12.34 -23.34
C PRO A 3 4.77 -13.21 -22.13
N GLU A 4 5.82 -14.02 -22.29
CA GLU A 4 6.48 -14.73 -21.19
C GLU A 4 7.13 -13.73 -20.25
N ILE A 5 6.67 -13.69 -19.00
CA ILE A 5 7.37 -12.99 -17.92
C ILE A 5 8.28 -14.02 -17.27
N GLY A 6 9.55 -14.03 -17.68
CA GLY A 6 10.62 -14.79 -17.04
C GLY A 6 10.85 -14.29 -15.62
N GLY A 7 10.13 -14.88 -14.67
CA GLY A 7 10.42 -14.71 -13.25
C GLY A 7 11.72 -15.43 -12.92
N ILE A 8 12.77 -14.67 -12.65
CA ILE A 8 13.97 -15.22 -11.99
C ILE A 8 13.55 -15.55 -10.56
N ALA A 9 13.23 -16.82 -10.33
CA ALA A 9 13.10 -17.37 -8.99
C ALA A 9 14.51 -17.41 -8.36
N LEU A 10 14.86 -16.36 -7.62
CA LEU A 10 16.03 -16.39 -6.75
C LEU A 10 15.73 -17.37 -5.59
N SER A 11 16.59 -18.37 -5.45
CA SER A 11 16.52 -19.38 -4.39
C SER A 11 16.57 -18.70 -3.01
N LEU A 12 15.58 -19.01 -2.17
CA LEU A 12 15.43 -18.49 -0.80
C LEU A 12 16.66 -18.76 0.08
N ASP A 13 17.42 -19.82 -0.20
CA ASP A 13 18.60 -20.21 0.60
C ASP A 13 19.81 -19.30 0.40
N HIS A 14 19.84 -18.48 -0.66
CA HIS A 14 20.95 -17.54 -0.92
C HIS A 14 20.75 -16.16 -0.30
N VAL A 15 19.55 -15.84 0.18
CA VAL A 15 19.20 -14.51 0.69
C VAL A 15 19.58 -14.33 2.17
N ALA A 16 19.83 -15.42 2.89
CA ALA A 16 20.02 -15.42 4.34
C ALA A 16 21.34 -14.80 4.87
N LYS A 17 22.22 -14.25 4.02
CA LYS A 17 23.53 -13.71 4.45
C LYS A 17 23.97 -12.40 3.77
N VAL A 18 23.06 -11.60 3.24
CA VAL A 18 23.44 -10.26 2.76
C VAL A 18 23.59 -9.32 3.96
N THR A 19 24.82 -8.84 4.18
CA THR A 19 25.16 -7.90 5.24
C THR A 19 24.62 -6.51 4.90
N ILE A 20 23.39 -6.20 5.32
CA ILE A 20 22.69 -4.92 5.07
C ILE A 20 23.48 -3.71 5.61
N GLU A 21 24.38 -3.91 6.58
CA GLU A 21 25.16 -2.84 7.23
C GLU A 21 25.94 -1.95 6.24
N HIS A 22 26.33 -2.47 5.08
CA HIS A 22 27.08 -1.74 4.06
C HIS A 22 26.22 -1.21 2.90
N THR A 23 24.90 -1.44 2.94
CA THR A 23 24.02 -1.03 1.85
C THR A 23 23.58 0.41 2.02
N ARG A 24 24.05 1.29 1.15
CA ARG A 24 23.69 2.71 1.12
C ARG A 24 22.51 2.94 0.17
N MET A 25 21.62 3.85 0.53
CA MET A 25 20.58 4.30 -0.39
C MET A 25 21.24 5.08 -1.54
N ILE A 26 21.03 4.62 -2.77
CA ILE A 26 21.50 5.26 -4.00
C ILE A 26 20.27 5.80 -4.71
N ILE A 27 20.26 7.11 -4.84
CA ILE A 27 19.22 7.84 -5.56
C ILE A 27 19.84 8.30 -6.86
N ASN A 28 19.17 8.00 -7.96
CA ASN A 28 19.56 8.57 -9.23
C ASN A 28 19.15 10.04 -9.18
N GLU A 29 20.12 10.93 -9.12
CA GLU A 29 19.87 12.35 -9.33
C GLU A 29 19.30 12.49 -10.74
N ALA A 30 18.03 12.90 -10.82
CA ALA A 30 17.48 13.38 -12.08
C ALA A 30 18.35 14.56 -12.53
N PRO A 31 18.61 14.73 -13.84
CA PRO A 31 19.41 15.86 -14.31
C PRO A 31 18.81 17.14 -13.75
N GLU A 32 19.65 17.92 -13.08
CA GLU A 32 19.29 19.23 -12.55
C GLU A 32 18.76 20.05 -13.72
N HIS A 33 17.45 20.34 -13.71
CA HIS A 33 16.96 21.45 -14.49
C HIS A 33 17.42 22.70 -13.73
N GLU A 34 18.59 23.20 -14.09
CA GLU A 34 19.03 24.56 -13.80
C GLU A 34 17.91 25.50 -14.27
N HIS A 35 17.12 26.01 -13.33
CA HIS A 35 16.24 27.14 -13.59
C HIS A 35 16.97 28.38 -13.08
N GLU A 36 17.94 28.81 -13.89
CA GLU A 36 18.40 30.20 -13.92
C GLU A 36 17.20 31.06 -14.35
N ILE A 37 16.90 32.12 -13.59
CA ILE A 37 16.47 33.46 -14.03
C ILE A 37 16.38 34.31 -12.75
N ASP A 38 17.34 35.23 -12.65
CA ASP A 38 17.31 36.45 -11.85
C ASP A 38 16.12 37.33 -12.29
N ASP A 39 15.32 37.85 -11.34
CA ASP A 39 15.30 39.29 -11.00
C ASP A 39 14.22 39.62 -9.94
N PRO A 40 14.43 40.65 -9.09
CA PRO A 40 13.55 41.02 -7.99
C PRO A 40 12.56 42.14 -8.36
N ALA A 41 11.50 42.22 -7.55
CA ALA A 41 10.48 43.28 -7.46
C ALA A 41 9.32 43.26 -8.47
N LEU A 42 8.11 42.99 -7.95
CA LEU A 42 6.91 43.84 -8.14
C LEU A 42 5.74 43.36 -7.24
N THR A 43 5.54 44.17 -6.20
CA THR A 43 4.34 44.49 -5.42
C THR A 43 2.99 43.81 -5.69
N LEU A 44 2.46 43.25 -4.58
CA LEU A 44 1.12 43.44 -4.00
C LEU A 44 -0.02 43.97 -4.90
N GLY A 45 -1.07 43.13 -5.04
CA GLY A 45 -2.47 43.58 -5.00
C GLY A 45 -3.34 43.17 -6.19
N SER A 46 -4.10 42.07 -6.04
CA SER A 46 -5.56 42.15 -6.06
C SER A 46 -6.17 40.84 -5.58
N VAL A 47 -7.14 40.98 -4.69
CA VAL A 47 -7.95 39.92 -4.11
C VAL A 47 -8.97 39.49 -5.16
N SER A 48 -8.93 38.23 -5.59
CA SER A 48 -10.08 37.58 -6.21
C SER A 48 -10.39 36.28 -5.46
N LYS A 49 -11.57 36.27 -4.87
CA LYS A 49 -12.13 35.22 -4.02
C LYS A 49 -12.55 34.03 -4.86
N ASN A 50 -12.58 32.88 -4.17
CA ASN A 50 -13.22 31.62 -4.54
C ASN A 50 -12.43 30.75 -5.52
N HIS A 51 -11.50 29.98 -4.98
CA HIS A 51 -11.56 28.52 -4.96
C HIS A 51 -10.61 28.08 -3.84
N ARG A 52 -11.16 27.81 -2.65
CA ARG A 52 -10.40 27.22 -1.55
C ARG A 52 -10.14 25.76 -1.92
N LEU A 53 -9.11 25.53 -2.74
CA LEU A 53 -8.46 24.24 -2.85
C LEU A 53 -7.88 23.97 -1.47
N VAL A 54 -8.65 23.27 -0.63
CA VAL A 54 -8.15 22.65 0.59
C VAL A 54 -7.24 21.53 0.11
N TYR A 55 -6.00 21.89 -0.25
CA TYR A 55 -4.90 20.93 -0.30
C TYR A 55 -4.76 20.41 1.13
N GLU A 56 -5.16 19.17 1.36
CA GLU A 56 -5.00 18.46 2.61
C GLU A 56 -3.48 18.27 2.82
N ARG A 57 -2.84 19.22 3.51
CA ARG A 57 -1.39 19.35 3.71
C ARG A 57 -0.84 18.39 4.77
N GLU A 58 -1.27 17.13 4.79
CA GLU A 58 -0.86 16.25 5.88
C GLU A 58 0.46 15.54 5.59
N CYS A 59 1.55 16.33 5.49
CA CYS A 59 2.78 15.90 6.14
C CYS A 59 2.48 15.83 7.64
N VAL A 60 2.93 14.79 8.33
CA VAL A 60 2.74 14.72 9.78
C VAL A 60 3.59 15.82 10.44
N LEU A 61 2.93 16.89 10.88
CA LEU A 61 3.57 17.96 11.65
C LEU A 61 4.20 17.37 12.92
N ALA A 62 5.45 17.75 13.19
CA ALA A 62 6.29 17.27 14.29
C ALA A 62 5.85 17.75 15.69
N ASN A 63 4.57 18.03 15.90
CA ASN A 63 4.04 18.40 17.22
C ASN A 63 4.20 17.27 18.26
N HIS A 64 4.60 16.06 17.83
CA HIS A 64 5.12 15.02 18.70
C HIS A 64 6.66 15.04 18.69
N LYS A 65 7.28 15.80 19.61
CA LYS A 65 8.69 15.59 19.95
C LYS A 65 8.83 14.22 20.61
N PHE A 66 9.38 13.27 19.86
CA PHE A 66 9.80 11.98 20.40
C PHE A 66 11.17 12.16 21.04
N GLU A 67 11.24 12.74 22.24
CA GLU A 67 12.51 13.12 22.89
C GLU A 67 13.48 11.94 23.12
N THR A 68 13.04 10.68 22.95
CA THR A 68 13.88 9.48 23.12
C THR A 68 13.59 8.33 22.15
N LEU A 69 12.64 8.45 21.22
CA LEU A 69 12.15 7.31 20.42
C LEU A 69 12.58 7.39 18.97
N LYS A 70 13.12 6.28 18.45
CA LYS A 70 13.32 6.08 17.00
C LYS A 70 11.94 6.15 16.33
N TYR A 71 11.82 6.72 15.15
CA TYR A 71 10.53 6.85 14.45
C TYR A 71 10.61 6.32 13.02
N ILE A 72 9.43 6.05 12.45
CA ILE A 72 9.27 5.75 11.03
C ILE A 72 8.08 6.54 10.47
N ALA A 73 8.29 7.19 9.33
CA ALA A 73 7.23 7.76 8.52
C ALA A 73 6.82 6.73 7.46
N VAL A 74 5.54 6.35 7.44
CA VAL A 74 4.98 5.39 6.48
C VAL A 74 3.82 6.05 5.76
N GLY A 75 3.79 5.95 4.44
CA GLY A 75 2.74 6.51 3.62
C GLY A 75 2.22 5.59 2.53
N ILE A 76 0.99 5.86 2.07
CA ILE A 76 0.41 5.27 0.86
C ILE A 76 0.27 6.39 -0.15
N ARG A 77 0.80 6.20 -1.35
CA ARG A 77 0.69 7.15 -2.45
C ARG A 77 -0.21 6.61 -3.55
N GLY A 78 -1.16 7.44 -3.96
CA GLY A 78 -1.98 7.24 -5.15
C GLY A 78 -1.34 7.83 -6.41
N PRO A 79 -1.74 7.41 -7.62
CA PRO A 79 -1.33 8.08 -8.83
C PRO A 79 -1.79 9.54 -8.81
N ASN A 80 -0.85 10.48 -8.78
CA ASN A 80 -1.08 11.94 -8.80
C ASN A 80 -1.77 12.54 -7.56
N VAL A 81 -1.74 11.84 -6.43
CA VAL A 81 -2.31 12.34 -5.17
C VAL A 81 -1.21 12.41 -4.11
N MET A 82 -1.34 13.41 -3.21
CA MET A 82 -0.43 13.56 -2.08
C MET A 82 -0.45 12.30 -1.21
N PRO A 83 0.73 11.79 -0.79
CA PRO A 83 0.79 10.59 0.01
C PRO A 83 0.11 10.82 1.37
N LYS A 84 -0.71 9.86 1.78
CA LYS A 84 -1.27 9.84 3.14
C LYS A 84 -0.25 9.21 4.06
N GLU A 85 0.23 9.96 5.03
CA GLU A 85 1.33 9.56 5.90
C GLU A 85 0.89 9.34 7.34
N LYS A 86 1.61 8.46 8.03
CA LYS A 86 1.62 8.36 9.48
C LYS A 86 3.04 8.24 10.01
N LEU A 87 3.32 9.05 11.01
CA LEU A 87 4.53 8.98 11.81
C LEU A 87 4.25 8.09 13.01
N LEU A 88 5.08 7.07 13.20
CA LEU A 88 4.94 6.15 14.33
C LEU A 88 6.27 6.02 15.09
N PRO A 89 6.23 6.05 16.43
CA PRO A 89 7.40 5.71 17.23
C PRO A 89 7.68 4.21 17.17
N ILE A 90 8.95 3.88 17.00
CA ILE A 90 9.51 2.54 17.14
C ILE A 90 9.91 2.38 18.61
N LEU A 91 9.16 1.55 19.33
CA LEU A 91 9.45 1.21 20.72
C LEU A 91 10.69 0.30 20.75
N THR A 92 11.80 0.82 21.29
CA THR A 92 13.06 0.08 21.37
C THR A 92 12.99 -0.84 22.61
N GLY A 93 12.77 -2.14 22.40
CA GLY A 93 12.62 -3.13 23.47
C GLY A 93 11.61 -4.25 23.18
N ASP A 94 10.81 -4.12 22.12
CA ASP A 94 9.96 -5.18 21.58
C ASP A 94 10.63 -5.74 20.32
N ASP A 95 11.01 -7.02 20.32
CA ASP A 95 11.72 -7.65 19.20
C ASP A 95 10.89 -7.70 17.91
N GLN A 96 9.57 -7.49 18.01
CA GLN A 96 8.63 -7.34 16.89
C GLN A 96 8.38 -5.87 16.48
N GLY A 97 9.06 -4.91 17.13
CA GLY A 97 8.56 -3.55 17.33
C GLY A 97 8.43 -2.66 16.08
N MET A 98 9.16 -2.91 14.99
CA MET A 98 9.17 -2.04 13.81
C MET A 98 8.13 -2.45 12.77
N PHE A 99 8.13 -3.72 12.35
CA PHE A 99 7.20 -4.24 11.36
C PHE A 99 5.75 -4.22 11.86
N LYS A 100 5.55 -4.44 13.16
CA LYS A 100 4.25 -4.24 13.83
C LYS A 100 3.77 -2.78 13.75
N GLN A 101 4.67 -1.80 13.84
CA GLN A 101 4.31 -0.39 13.65
C GLN A 101 3.98 -0.10 12.18
N ILE A 102 4.73 -0.64 11.22
CA ILE A 102 4.39 -0.55 9.79
C ILE A 102 3.00 -1.16 9.53
N TYR A 103 2.67 -2.29 10.15
CA TYR A 103 1.35 -2.89 10.08
C TYR A 103 0.28 -1.99 10.69
N LYS A 104 0.52 -1.42 11.87
CA LYS A 104 -0.40 -0.46 12.50
C LYS A 104 -0.60 0.79 11.63
N ALA A 105 0.45 1.30 11.01
CA ALA A 105 0.40 2.39 10.04
C ALA A 105 -0.49 1.99 8.85
N SER A 106 -0.24 0.83 8.25
CA SER A 106 -1.04 0.37 7.10
C SER A 106 -2.52 0.20 7.44
N HIS A 107 -2.84 -0.30 8.65
CA HIS A 107 -4.21 -0.39 9.18
C HIS A 107 -4.87 0.95 9.38
N SER A 108 -4.11 1.93 9.85
CA SER A 108 -4.64 3.26 10.07
C SER A 108 -4.79 4.06 8.77
N LEU A 109 -3.89 3.88 7.81
CA LEU A 109 -3.93 4.54 6.49
C LEU A 109 -5.04 3.95 5.62
N ARG A 110 -5.28 2.64 5.76
CA ARG A 110 -6.30 1.90 5.02
C ARG A 110 -7.19 1.10 5.98
N PRO A 111 -8.28 1.70 6.48
CA PRO A 111 -9.18 1.04 7.41
C PRO A 111 -9.83 -0.20 6.77
N TRP A 112 -10.26 -1.15 7.60
CA TRP A 112 -10.75 -2.46 7.18
C TRP A 112 -11.80 -2.44 6.04
N PRO A 113 -12.82 -1.55 6.01
CA PRO A 113 -13.80 -1.54 4.93
C PRO A 113 -13.16 -1.26 3.56
N ARG A 114 -12.23 -0.28 3.50
CA ARG A 114 -11.48 0.05 2.28
C ARG A 114 -10.54 -1.08 1.88
N ARG A 115 -10.00 -1.80 2.86
CA ARG A 115 -9.11 -2.93 2.60
C ARG A 115 -9.82 -4.14 2.01
N LEU A 116 -11.03 -4.43 2.46
CA LEU A 116 -11.84 -5.51 1.93
C LEU A 116 -12.38 -5.18 0.54
N LEU A 117 -12.89 -3.96 0.36
CA LEU A 117 -13.49 -3.54 -0.90
C LEU A 117 -12.47 -3.21 -1.98
N SER A 118 -11.19 -2.99 -1.63
CA SER A 118 -10.15 -2.86 -2.65
C SER A 118 -9.42 -4.18 -2.91
N LEU A 119 -9.36 -4.49 -4.19
CA LEU A 119 -8.69 -5.66 -4.78
C LEU A 119 -7.16 -5.52 -4.77
N LYS A 120 -6.64 -4.35 -4.33
CA LYS A 120 -5.21 -4.13 -4.15
C LYS A 120 -4.72 -4.62 -2.79
N SER A 121 -3.49 -5.11 -2.74
CA SER A 121 -2.74 -5.43 -1.52
C SER A 121 -1.39 -4.73 -1.54
N ILE A 122 -0.75 -4.65 -0.36
CA ILE A 122 0.64 -4.21 -0.28
C ILE A 122 1.48 -5.26 -1.00
N SER A 123 2.23 -4.85 -2.01
CA SER A 123 3.08 -5.75 -2.80
C SER A 123 4.56 -5.42 -2.72
N GLY A 124 4.92 -4.33 -2.07
CA GLY A 124 6.29 -3.92 -1.91
C GLY A 124 6.44 -2.64 -1.13
N PHE A 125 7.69 -2.26 -0.92
CA PHE A 125 8.06 -0.97 -0.36
C PHE A 125 8.76 -0.12 -1.40
N GLY A 126 8.44 1.17 -1.39
CA GLY A 126 9.14 2.22 -2.09
C GLY A 126 9.61 3.28 -1.10
N ILE A 127 10.18 4.36 -1.63
CA ILE A 127 10.49 5.55 -0.84
C ILE A 127 10.14 6.79 -1.65
N TYR A 128 9.78 7.84 -0.94
CA TYR A 128 9.69 9.18 -1.49
C TYR A 128 10.32 10.17 -0.52
N ARG A 129 10.70 11.32 -1.04
CA ARG A 129 11.34 12.38 -0.26
C ARG A 129 10.25 13.22 0.40
N CYS A 130 10.41 13.47 1.69
CA CYS A 130 9.54 14.33 2.47
C CYS A 130 10.27 15.65 2.78
N PHE A 131 9.54 16.76 2.71
CA PHE A 131 10.00 18.08 3.13
C PHE A 131 9.06 18.57 4.24
N PRO A 132 9.27 18.13 5.51
CA PRO A 132 8.32 18.36 6.60
C PRO A 132 8.02 19.85 6.84
N LYS A 133 9.03 20.70 6.71
CA LYS A 133 8.93 22.16 6.91
C LYS A 133 8.01 22.86 5.90
N VAL A 134 7.97 22.35 4.68
CA VAL A 134 7.20 22.93 3.57
C VAL A 134 5.86 22.21 3.39
N GLY A 135 5.74 20.98 3.90
CA GLY A 135 4.56 20.15 3.71
C GLY A 135 4.48 19.56 2.29
N TYR A 136 5.63 19.17 1.72
CA TYR A 136 5.75 18.75 0.33
C TYR A 136 6.43 17.38 0.21
N HIS A 137 6.04 16.60 -0.80
CA HIS A 137 6.62 15.30 -1.11
C HIS A 137 7.09 15.25 -2.55
N ALA A 138 8.27 14.68 -2.78
CA ALA A 138 8.81 14.47 -4.12
C ALA A 138 9.03 12.98 -4.39
N PRO A 139 8.62 12.49 -5.59
CA PRO A 139 8.98 11.14 -6.00
C PRO A 139 10.49 11.04 -6.19
N VAL A 140 11.04 9.86 -5.92
CA VAL A 140 12.48 9.59 -6.01
C VAL A 140 12.70 8.46 -7.02
N GLN A 141 13.65 8.63 -7.94
CA GLN A 141 14.08 7.55 -8.81
C GLN A 141 15.10 6.68 -8.08
N LEU A 142 14.71 5.42 -7.84
CA LEU A 142 15.52 4.48 -7.09
C LEU A 142 16.48 3.73 -7.99
N HIS A 143 17.75 3.69 -7.58
CA HIS A 143 18.73 2.81 -8.20
C HIS A 143 18.34 1.34 -7.98
N PRO A 144 18.62 0.42 -8.94
CA PRO A 144 18.28 -1.00 -8.82
C PRO A 144 18.77 -1.67 -7.52
N GLU A 145 19.93 -1.26 -7.00
CA GLU A 145 20.45 -1.77 -5.72
C GLU A 145 19.57 -1.40 -4.53
N THR A 146 19.09 -0.15 -4.48
CA THR A 146 18.16 0.30 -3.45
C THR A 146 16.80 -0.37 -3.59
N GLN A 147 16.33 -0.57 -4.83
CA GLN A 147 15.12 -1.37 -5.08
C GLN A 147 15.27 -2.80 -4.56
N GLY A 148 16.43 -3.44 -4.78
CA GLY A 148 16.74 -4.76 -4.23
C GLY A 148 16.72 -4.77 -2.70
N THR A 149 17.24 -3.72 -2.06
CA THR A 149 17.25 -3.59 -0.60
C THR A 149 15.84 -3.44 -0.03
N LEU A 150 15.00 -2.65 -0.68
CA LEU A 150 13.59 -2.51 -0.31
C LEU A 150 12.80 -3.80 -0.54
N ALA A 151 13.14 -4.57 -1.58
CA ALA A 151 12.56 -5.89 -1.80
C ALA A 151 12.95 -6.88 -0.69
N LEU A 152 14.20 -6.84 -0.21
CA LEU A 152 14.64 -7.62 0.96
C LEU A 152 13.93 -7.19 2.24
N LEU A 153 13.80 -5.88 2.48
CA LEU A 153 13.03 -5.35 3.60
C LEU A 153 11.58 -5.82 3.57
N PHE A 154 10.98 -5.88 2.38
CA PHE A 154 9.62 -6.36 2.20
C PHE A 154 9.49 -7.87 2.38
N ALA A 155 10.47 -8.65 1.91
CA ALA A 155 10.51 -10.09 2.13
C ALA A 155 10.61 -10.40 3.64
N ASP A 156 11.49 -9.70 4.35
CA ASP A 156 11.61 -9.80 5.80
C ASP A 156 10.34 -9.33 6.52
N TYR A 157 9.69 -8.27 6.05
CA TYR A 157 8.40 -7.83 6.59
C TYR A 157 7.33 -8.92 6.50
N GLN A 158 7.30 -9.68 5.39
CA GLN A 158 6.40 -10.81 5.24
C GLN A 158 6.81 -11.99 6.12
N ALA A 159 8.11 -12.26 6.25
CA ALA A 159 8.66 -13.34 7.07
C ALA A 159 8.57 -13.04 8.58
N ASP A 160 8.61 -11.77 9.00
CA ASP A 160 8.52 -11.33 10.40
C ASP A 160 7.12 -11.49 10.99
N TYR A 161 6.13 -11.72 10.13
CA TYR A 161 4.87 -12.32 10.55
C TYR A 161 5.06 -13.70 11.20
N ILE A 162 6.20 -14.35 10.97
CA ILE A 162 6.57 -15.71 11.40
C ILE A 162 7.76 -15.69 12.38
N GLU A 163 8.82 -14.88 12.18
CA GLU A 163 10.01 -14.82 13.06
C GLU A 163 10.61 -13.41 13.28
N PRO A 164 11.07 -13.03 14.49
CA PRO A 164 11.55 -11.68 14.79
C PRO A 164 12.92 -11.34 14.13
N GLY A 165 12.93 -10.34 13.23
CA GLY A 165 14.11 -9.87 12.48
C GLY A 165 14.21 -8.34 12.27
N GLY A 166 13.27 -7.56 12.80
CA GLY A 166 13.16 -6.12 12.52
C GLY A 166 14.32 -5.22 13.00
N GLN A 167 15.16 -5.68 13.93
CA GLN A 167 16.19 -4.82 14.57
C GLN A 167 17.24 -4.28 13.58
N ARG A 168 17.68 -5.09 12.62
CA ARG A 168 18.69 -4.69 11.60
C ARG A 168 18.19 -3.52 10.75
N TRP A 169 16.90 -3.54 10.43
CA TRP A 169 16.26 -2.53 9.59
C TRP A 169 16.02 -1.21 10.30
N ILE A 170 15.82 -1.23 11.63
CA ILE A 170 15.71 0.01 12.42
C ILE A 170 16.98 0.84 12.30
N GLN A 171 18.16 0.20 12.38
CA GLN A 171 19.43 0.91 12.26
C GLN A 171 19.63 1.48 10.85
N TRP A 172 19.34 0.66 9.84
CA TRP A 172 19.42 1.06 8.44
C TRP A 172 18.48 2.23 8.13
N MET A 173 17.20 2.18 8.50
CA MET A 173 16.26 3.27 8.29
C MET A 173 16.65 4.54 9.05
N ARG A 174 17.14 4.42 10.29
CA ARG A 174 17.62 5.60 11.02
C ARG A 174 18.74 6.31 10.26
N ARG A 175 19.70 5.56 9.70
CA ARG A 175 20.83 6.10 8.95
C ARG A 175 20.38 6.71 7.63
N GLU A 176 19.59 5.97 6.85
CA GLU A 176 19.26 6.37 5.47
C GLU A 176 18.06 7.32 5.39
N PHE A 177 17.00 7.12 6.19
CA PHE A 177 15.75 7.90 6.08
C PHE A 177 15.81 9.19 6.91
N ASN A 178 16.40 9.10 8.10
CA ASN A 178 16.40 10.19 9.08
C ASN A 178 17.78 10.88 9.19
N ALA A 179 18.75 10.54 8.34
CA ALA A 179 20.13 11.03 8.43
C ALA A 179 20.77 10.86 9.83
N GLY A 180 20.34 9.85 10.59
CA GLY A 180 20.78 9.61 11.98
C GLY A 180 19.99 10.38 13.05
N SER A 181 19.18 11.35 12.66
CA SER A 181 18.41 12.21 13.56
C SER A 181 17.22 11.47 14.20
N THR A 182 16.84 11.94 15.39
CA THR A 182 15.61 11.55 16.11
C THR A 182 14.51 12.59 15.93
N ASP A 183 14.79 13.72 15.29
CA ASP A 183 13.79 14.73 14.99
C ASP A 183 13.03 14.38 13.69
N PRO A 184 11.69 14.24 13.74
CA PRO A 184 10.88 14.04 12.53
C PRO A 184 10.89 15.22 11.56
N GLU A 185 11.27 16.43 11.97
CA GLU A 185 11.43 17.56 11.04
C GLU A 185 12.69 17.47 10.18
N GLU A 186 13.67 16.68 10.62
CA GLU A 186 14.93 16.44 9.92
C GLU A 186 14.90 15.18 9.04
N GLY A 187 13.79 14.43 9.07
CA GLY A 187 13.58 13.26 8.23
C GLY A 187 13.56 13.63 6.74
N ILE A 188 14.32 12.91 5.93
CA ILE A 188 14.47 13.17 4.49
C ILE A 188 13.57 12.24 3.67
N TYR A 189 13.46 10.97 4.07
CA TYR A 189 12.70 9.97 3.33
C TYR A 189 11.62 9.33 4.20
N ALA A 190 10.52 8.93 3.54
CA ALA A 190 9.45 8.17 4.14
C ALA A 190 9.22 6.88 3.36
N LEU A 191 8.74 5.85 4.06
CA LEU A 191 8.48 4.53 3.49
C LEU A 191 7.15 4.55 2.72
N GLU A 192 7.19 4.25 1.44
CA GLU A 192 6.01 4.10 0.59
C GLU A 192 5.50 2.66 0.63
N LEU A 193 4.22 2.48 0.95
CA LEU A 193 3.53 1.21 0.78
C LEU A 193 3.00 1.12 -0.66
N ILE A 194 3.66 0.31 -1.48
CA ILE A 194 3.23 0.12 -2.87
C ILE A 194 2.03 -0.81 -2.90
N LEU A 195 0.91 -0.30 -3.40
CA LEU A 195 -0.31 -1.06 -3.61
C LEU A 195 -0.38 -1.58 -5.04
N SER A 196 -0.52 -2.89 -5.21
CA SER A 196 -0.79 -3.48 -6.52
C SER A 196 -1.93 -4.49 -6.47
N TRP A 197 -2.39 -4.89 -7.65
CA TRP A 197 -3.46 -5.84 -7.83
C TRP A 197 -3.10 -7.20 -7.23
N SER A 198 -3.98 -7.71 -6.38
CA SER A 198 -3.76 -8.96 -5.66
C SER A 198 -4.49 -10.11 -6.34
N ALA A 199 -3.75 -10.96 -7.05
CA ALA A 199 -4.28 -12.20 -7.63
C ALA A 199 -5.09 -13.05 -6.63
N PRO A 200 -4.62 -13.31 -5.39
CA PRO A 200 -5.42 -14.11 -4.45
C PRO A 200 -6.73 -13.43 -4.06
N LYS A 201 -6.80 -12.09 -4.00
CA LYS A 201 -8.08 -11.39 -3.77
C LYS A 201 -9.02 -11.55 -4.96
N PHE A 202 -8.53 -11.45 -6.19
CA PHE A 202 -9.35 -11.69 -7.37
C PHE A 202 -9.91 -13.11 -7.39
N ILE A 203 -9.08 -14.11 -7.09
CA ILE A 203 -9.52 -15.51 -7.02
C ILE A 203 -10.56 -15.66 -5.92
N PHE A 204 -10.30 -15.16 -4.72
CA PHE A 204 -11.22 -15.26 -3.60
C PHE A 204 -12.58 -14.61 -3.89
N TRP A 205 -12.56 -13.35 -4.34
CA TRP A 205 -13.78 -12.60 -4.64
C TRP A 205 -14.50 -13.09 -5.89
N GLY A 206 -13.78 -13.63 -6.87
CA GLY A 206 -14.34 -14.24 -8.08
C GLY A 206 -14.96 -15.62 -7.84
N MET A 207 -14.32 -16.45 -6.99
CA MET A 207 -14.82 -17.80 -6.68
C MET A 207 -15.95 -17.78 -5.64
N SER A 208 -15.94 -16.83 -4.70
CA SER A 208 -16.97 -16.70 -3.67
C SER A 208 -18.42 -16.76 -4.20
N PRO A 209 -18.82 -15.97 -5.23
CA PRO A 209 -20.19 -16.01 -5.76
C PRO A 209 -20.52 -17.32 -6.44
N ILE A 210 -19.56 -17.98 -7.10
CA ILE A 210 -19.75 -19.27 -7.76
C ILE A 210 -20.00 -20.37 -6.73
N LEU A 211 -19.19 -20.41 -5.68
CA LEU A 211 -19.37 -21.36 -4.58
C LEU A 211 -20.69 -21.10 -3.84
N ARG A 212 -21.04 -19.83 -3.64
CA ARG A 212 -22.30 -19.44 -3.00
C ARG A 212 -23.51 -19.80 -3.87
N SER A 213 -23.46 -19.58 -5.18
CA SER A 213 -24.54 -19.97 -6.09
C SER A 213 -24.73 -21.49 -6.12
N LEU A 214 -23.63 -22.25 -6.14
CA LEU A 214 -23.68 -23.70 -6.09
C LEU A 214 -24.30 -24.20 -4.78
N ALA A 215 -23.88 -23.65 -3.64
CA ALA A 215 -24.43 -24.01 -2.33
C ALA A 215 -25.94 -23.71 -2.25
N ILE A 216 -26.38 -22.55 -2.75
CA ILE A 216 -27.81 -22.17 -2.78
C ILE A 216 -28.60 -23.09 -3.71
N GLY A 217 -28.07 -23.40 -4.90
CA GLY A 217 -28.73 -24.32 -5.84
C GLY A 217 -28.91 -25.72 -5.26
N ILE A 218 -27.86 -26.29 -4.66
CA ILE A 218 -27.93 -27.60 -3.98
C ILE A 218 -28.90 -27.56 -2.81
N TRP A 219 -28.85 -26.50 -2.00
CA TRP A 219 -29.76 -26.35 -0.86
C TRP A 219 -31.23 -26.31 -1.32
N TYR A 220 -31.54 -25.52 -2.35
CA TYR A 220 -32.87 -25.39 -2.92
C TYR A 220 -33.41 -26.71 -3.47
N MET A 221 -32.56 -27.50 -4.14
CA MET A 221 -32.95 -28.81 -4.67
C MET A 221 -33.24 -29.85 -3.57
N ASN A 222 -32.56 -29.75 -2.43
CA ASN A 222 -32.76 -30.67 -1.30
C ASN A 222 -33.92 -30.28 -0.38
N TRP A 223 -34.33 -29.02 -0.40
CA TRP A 223 -35.37 -28.46 0.47
C TRP A 223 -36.37 -27.65 -0.36
N PRO A 224 -37.21 -28.30 -1.17
CA PRO A 224 -38.23 -27.61 -1.95
C PRO A 224 -39.22 -26.89 -1.01
N LEU A 225 -39.66 -25.71 -1.42
CA LEU A 225 -40.55 -24.84 -0.64
C LEU A 225 -42.01 -25.33 -0.62
N THR A 226 -42.38 -26.19 -1.56
CA THR A 226 -43.75 -26.66 -1.75
C THR A 226 -43.77 -28.17 -1.95
N ASP A 227 -44.61 -28.86 -1.18
CA ASP A 227 -44.85 -30.30 -1.35
C ASP A 227 -45.56 -30.52 -2.69
N GLY A 228 -44.87 -31.15 -3.65
CA GLY A 228 -45.42 -31.52 -4.96
C GLY A 228 -44.85 -30.77 -6.17
N ASP A 229 -43.81 -29.96 -6.01
CA ASP A 229 -43.13 -29.34 -7.15
C ASP A 229 -42.44 -30.40 -8.03
N ASP A 230 -42.72 -30.38 -9.34
CA ASP A 230 -42.03 -31.21 -10.32
C ASP A 230 -40.52 -30.96 -10.26
N PHE A 231 -39.72 -32.03 -10.19
CA PHE A 231 -38.26 -31.93 -10.09
C PHE A 231 -37.64 -31.02 -11.17
N ASN A 232 -38.21 -31.04 -12.39
CA ASN A 232 -37.75 -30.20 -13.49
C ASN A 232 -37.96 -28.69 -13.23
N SER A 233 -39.06 -28.29 -12.59
CA SER A 233 -39.33 -26.88 -12.27
C SER A 233 -38.40 -26.36 -11.15
N VAL A 234 -38.10 -27.23 -10.17
CA VAL A 234 -37.14 -26.94 -9.09
C VAL A 234 -35.73 -26.73 -9.65
N VAL A 235 -35.28 -27.61 -10.56
CA VAL A 235 -33.97 -27.48 -11.22
C VAL A 235 -33.88 -26.19 -12.04
N GLN A 236 -34.91 -25.87 -12.84
CA GLN A 236 -34.91 -24.66 -13.65
C GLN A 236 -34.86 -23.39 -12.77
N THR A 237 -35.57 -23.40 -11.65
CA THR A 237 -35.56 -22.29 -10.69
C THR A 237 -34.20 -22.14 -10.01
N ALA A 238 -33.59 -23.24 -9.55
CA ALA A 238 -32.25 -23.24 -8.97
C ALA A 238 -31.19 -22.72 -9.94
N TRP A 239 -31.25 -23.12 -11.22
CA TRP A 239 -30.36 -22.64 -12.27
C TRP A 239 -30.53 -21.14 -12.52
N SER A 240 -31.78 -20.66 -12.56
CA SER A 240 -32.10 -19.24 -12.71
C SER A 240 -31.51 -18.41 -11.57
N ILE A 241 -31.79 -18.78 -10.32
CA ILE A 241 -31.26 -18.11 -9.12
C ILE A 241 -29.73 -18.10 -9.14
N SER A 242 -29.10 -19.23 -9.46
CA SER A 242 -27.65 -19.36 -9.54
C SER A 242 -27.05 -18.42 -10.59
N SER A 243 -27.66 -18.35 -11.77
CA SER A 243 -27.23 -17.50 -12.88
C SER A 243 -27.33 -16.01 -12.52
N TYR A 244 -28.39 -15.60 -11.82
CA TYR A 244 -28.54 -14.23 -11.31
C TYR A 244 -27.45 -13.87 -10.31
N ILE A 245 -27.12 -14.78 -9.37
CA ILE A 245 -26.06 -14.54 -8.36
C ILE A 245 -24.71 -14.32 -9.05
N VAL A 246 -24.34 -15.20 -9.98
CA VAL A 246 -23.07 -15.09 -10.71
C VAL A 246 -23.02 -13.80 -11.52
N THR A 247 -24.09 -13.50 -12.27
CA THR A 247 -24.17 -12.29 -13.11
C THR A 247 -24.06 -11.01 -12.28
N ALA A 248 -24.82 -10.91 -11.19
CA ALA A 248 -24.79 -9.76 -10.29
C ALA A 248 -23.40 -9.58 -9.65
N ALA A 249 -22.76 -10.69 -9.27
CA ALA A 249 -21.41 -10.65 -8.71
C ALA A 249 -20.37 -10.21 -9.74
N THR A 250 -20.45 -10.66 -11.00
CA THR A 250 -19.56 -10.20 -12.07
C THR A 250 -19.69 -8.69 -12.28
N VAL A 251 -20.92 -8.16 -12.32
CA VAL A 251 -21.16 -6.71 -12.42
C VAL A 251 -20.55 -5.98 -11.23
N PHE A 252 -20.78 -6.48 -10.01
CA PHE A 252 -20.23 -5.90 -8.79
C PHE A 252 -18.69 -5.88 -8.78
N LEU A 253 -18.04 -6.98 -9.19
CA LEU A 253 -16.58 -7.04 -9.30
C LEU A 253 -16.04 -6.08 -10.36
N GLY A 254 -16.75 -5.93 -11.49
CA GLY A 254 -16.39 -4.95 -12.51
C GLY A 254 -16.44 -3.51 -11.99
N VAL A 255 -17.49 -3.17 -11.23
CA VAL A 255 -17.63 -1.86 -10.58
C VAL A 255 -16.54 -1.65 -9.54
N LEU A 256 -16.27 -2.64 -8.67
CA LEU A 256 -15.17 -2.57 -7.71
C LEU A 256 -13.83 -2.38 -8.40
N ALA A 257 -13.56 -3.14 -9.46
CA ALA A 257 -12.31 -3.01 -10.23
C ALA A 257 -12.16 -1.59 -10.78
N ALA A 258 -13.21 -1.03 -11.39
CA ALA A 258 -13.21 0.35 -11.87
C ALA A 258 -12.95 1.36 -10.74
N ILE A 259 -13.66 1.24 -9.61
CA ILE A 259 -13.46 2.13 -8.45
C ILE A 259 -12.04 2.02 -7.90
N THR A 260 -11.45 0.83 -7.84
CA THR A 260 -10.07 0.66 -7.34
C THR A 260 -9.00 1.10 -8.34
N GLN A 261 -9.34 1.14 -9.63
CA GLN A 261 -8.46 1.67 -10.67
C GLN A 261 -8.43 3.19 -10.64
N PHE A 262 -9.59 3.84 -10.44
CA PHE A 262 -9.74 5.30 -10.46
C PHE A 262 -9.66 5.96 -9.09
N GLY A 263 -9.97 5.23 -8.03
CA GLY A 263 -9.95 5.69 -6.65
C GLY A 263 -8.69 5.23 -5.92
N ASP A 264 -8.14 6.12 -5.10
CA ASP A 264 -7.05 5.86 -4.16
C ASP A 264 -7.48 4.96 -3.00
N ILE A 265 -7.86 3.72 -3.30
CA ILE A 265 -8.37 2.73 -2.32
C ILE A 265 -7.59 1.42 -2.37
#